data_AF-A0A958SHP9-F1
#
_entry.id   AF-A0A958SHP9-F1
#
_cell.length_a   1.000
_cell.length_b   1.000
_cell.length_c   1.000
_cell.angle_alpha   90.00
_cell.angle_beta   90.00
_cell.angle_gamma   90.00
#
_symmetry.space_group_name_H-M   'P 1'
#
loop_
_entity.id
_entity.type
_entity.pdbx_description
1 polymer ?
#
loop_
_entity_poly.entity_id
_entity_poly.type
_entity_poly.pdbx_seq_one_letter_code
_entity_poly.pdbx_strand_id
1 'polypeptide(L)'
;MNKASKKIKISSRYSEDEKLAIADEILEYIRERSRRGNGPGDKKWSGDAGVYTKSYQNSLEFKAAGKKKGKVNQTLSGDMLVEMDVLKISKDEISYGFSTDSEQYGKAEGNILGTYGKQKANSKKARDFLYLTNDEIRSILSNYPLRGEDAKTTREENVQSRLSAIEGLREFLFGKKQKS
;
A
#
# COMPACT_ATOMS: atom_id res chain seq x y z
N MET A 1 -13.45 2.64 -12.86
CA MET A 1 -12.89 1.59 -11.97
C MET A 1 -11.58 2.12 -11.42
N ASN A 2 -11.45 2.29 -10.10
CA ASN A 2 -10.22 2.78 -9.46
C ASN A 2 -9.08 1.81 -9.82
N LYS A 3 -8.05 2.30 -10.52
CA LYS A 3 -6.92 1.48 -10.98
C LYS A 3 -5.78 1.41 -9.97
N ALA A 4 -5.78 2.33 -8.99
CA ALA A 4 -4.87 2.37 -7.86
C ALA A 4 -5.48 1.76 -6.60
N SER A 5 -6.38 0.78 -6.76
CA SER A 5 -6.90 -0.01 -5.65
C SER A 5 -6.96 -1.49 -5.99
N LYS A 6 -6.93 -2.31 -4.93
CA LYS A 6 -7.07 -3.76 -4.99
C LYS A 6 -8.10 -4.22 -3.97
N LYS A 7 -8.59 -5.42 -4.22
CA LYS A 7 -9.59 -6.11 -3.41
C LYS A 7 -9.06 -7.49 -3.08
N ILE A 8 -9.20 -7.89 -1.83
CA ILE A 8 -8.98 -9.27 -1.42
C ILE A 8 -10.27 -9.82 -0.82
N LYS A 9 -10.55 -11.08 -1.12
CA LYS A 9 -11.64 -11.80 -0.45
C LYS A 9 -11.15 -12.28 0.91
N ILE A 10 -11.99 -12.11 1.91
CA ILE A 10 -11.73 -12.55 3.28
C ILE A 10 -12.94 -13.26 3.85
N SER A 11 -12.73 -14.09 4.87
CA SER A 11 -13.82 -14.80 5.52
C SER A 11 -14.76 -13.84 6.24
N SER A 12 -16.06 -14.06 6.08
CA SER A 12 -17.07 -13.32 6.85
C SER A 12 -17.14 -13.69 8.32
N ARG A 13 -16.32 -14.65 8.76
CA ARG A 13 -16.21 -15.05 10.17
C ARG A 13 -15.30 -14.13 10.98
N TYR A 14 -14.50 -13.31 10.31
CA TYR A 14 -13.71 -12.31 11.02
C TYR A 14 -14.61 -11.20 11.56
N SER A 15 -14.35 -10.76 12.79
CA SER A 15 -14.93 -9.55 13.36
C SER A 15 -14.47 -8.30 12.60
N GLU A 16 -15.07 -7.16 12.89
CA GLU A 16 -14.67 -5.91 12.24
C GLU A 16 -13.25 -5.49 12.63
N ASP A 17 -12.88 -5.64 13.91
CA ASP A 17 -11.53 -5.37 14.43
C ASP A 17 -10.48 -6.32 13.81
N GLU A 18 -10.81 -7.61 13.67
CA GLU A 18 -9.93 -8.58 12.99
C GLU A 18 -9.68 -8.19 11.54
N LYS A 19 -10.72 -7.72 10.83
CA LYS A 19 -10.57 -7.25 9.45
C LYS A 19 -9.74 -5.99 9.35
N LEU A 20 -9.87 -5.08 10.32
CA LEU A 20 -9.06 -3.88 10.39
C LEU A 20 -7.59 -4.22 10.61
N ALA A 21 -7.30 -5.13 11.56
CA ALA A 21 -5.94 -5.62 11.81
C ALA A 21 -5.33 -6.30 10.57
N ILE A 22 -6.10 -7.17 9.90
CA ILE A 22 -5.69 -7.81 8.64
C ILE A 22 -5.41 -6.75 7.55
N ALA A 23 -6.30 -5.75 7.42
CA ALA A 23 -6.14 -4.70 6.41
C ALA A 23 -4.88 -3.87 6.66
N ASP A 24 -4.60 -3.49 7.91
CA ASP A 24 -3.40 -2.78 8.30
C ASP A 24 -2.13 -3.62 8.06
N GLU A 25 -2.16 -4.91 8.37
CA GLU A 25 -1.05 -5.81 8.11
C GLU A 25 -0.77 -5.99 6.61
N ILE A 26 -1.81 -6.00 5.77
CA ILE A 26 -1.68 -5.98 4.30
C ILE A 26 -0.94 -4.73 3.84
N LEU A 27 -1.34 -3.55 4.33
CA LEU A 27 -0.71 -2.29 3.96
C LEU A 27 0.76 -2.29 4.38
N GLU A 28 1.05 -2.72 5.61
CA GLU A 28 2.42 -2.76 6.11
C GLU A 28 3.29 -3.75 5.35
N TYR A 29 2.75 -4.93 5.04
CA TYR A 29 3.44 -5.91 4.21
C TYR A 29 3.82 -5.32 2.84
N ILE A 30 2.88 -4.63 2.18
CA ILE A 30 3.12 -3.98 0.89
C ILE A 30 4.16 -2.87 1.02
N ARG A 31 4.09 -2.04 2.08
CA ARG A 31 5.05 -0.96 2.34
C ARG A 31 6.46 -1.52 2.52
N GLU A 32 6.63 -2.52 3.39
CA GLU A 32 7.92 -3.15 3.66
C GLU A 32 8.51 -3.85 2.45
N ARG A 33 7.71 -4.66 1.75
CA ARG A 33 8.12 -5.29 0.49
C ARG A 33 8.59 -4.25 -0.53
N SER A 34 7.84 -3.16 -0.66
CA SER A 34 8.17 -2.12 -1.62
C SER A 34 9.39 -1.28 -1.21
N ARG A 35 9.58 -1.00 0.10
CA ARG A 35 10.78 -0.35 0.65
C ARG A 35 12.04 -1.15 0.37
N ARG A 36 11.94 -2.49 0.42
CA ARG A 36 13.02 -3.42 0.03
C ARG A 36 13.27 -3.49 -1.48
N GLY A 37 12.47 -2.79 -2.29
CA GLY A 37 12.60 -2.78 -3.75
C GLY A 37 12.01 -4.02 -4.43
N ASN A 38 11.14 -4.75 -3.73
CA ASN A 38 10.49 -5.94 -4.22
C ASN A 38 9.02 -5.67 -4.58
N GLY A 39 8.54 -6.42 -5.56
CA GLY A 39 7.15 -6.54 -5.96
C GLY A 39 6.56 -7.90 -5.59
N PRO A 40 5.43 -8.28 -6.21
CA PRO A 40 4.66 -9.46 -5.83
C PRO A 40 5.45 -10.76 -5.78
N GLY A 41 5.28 -11.50 -4.69
CA GLY A 41 6.03 -12.74 -4.42
C GLY A 41 7.50 -12.47 -4.09
N ASP A 42 7.78 -11.32 -3.46
CA ASP A 42 9.12 -10.83 -3.12
C ASP A 42 10.11 -10.74 -4.31
N LYS A 43 9.57 -10.67 -5.54
CA LYS A 43 10.37 -10.58 -6.76
C LYS A 43 10.87 -9.16 -6.94
N LYS A 44 12.17 -8.96 -7.24
CA LYS A 44 12.68 -7.64 -7.61
C LYS A 44 11.84 -7.02 -8.73
N TRP A 45 11.56 -5.72 -8.63
CA TRP A 45 10.80 -5.01 -9.66
C TRP A 45 11.39 -5.22 -11.04
N SER A 46 10.64 -5.87 -11.93
CA SER A 46 11.00 -6.01 -13.34
C SER A 46 10.67 -4.71 -14.06
N GLY A 47 11.62 -3.80 -14.12
CA GLY A 47 11.51 -2.62 -14.97
C GLY A 47 12.72 -1.72 -14.87
N ASP A 48 13.24 -1.30 -16.02
CA ASP A 48 14.24 -0.23 -16.09
C ASP A 48 13.71 0.96 -15.29
N ALA A 49 14.55 1.57 -14.44
CA ALA A 49 14.22 2.84 -13.80
C ALA A 49 13.79 3.82 -14.90
N GLY A 50 12.49 4.07 -15.01
CA GLY A 50 11.91 4.90 -16.05
C GLY A 50 12.50 6.30 -16.02
N VAL A 51 12.32 7.05 -17.09
CA VAL A 51 12.55 8.50 -17.12
C VAL A 51 11.21 9.17 -16.86
N TYR A 52 11.19 10.23 -16.05
CA TYR A 52 9.98 11.03 -15.81
C TYR A 52 9.42 11.52 -17.15
N THR A 53 8.10 11.64 -17.27
CA THR A 53 7.51 12.18 -18.50
C THR A 53 7.86 13.64 -18.69
N LYS A 54 7.98 14.08 -19.94
CA LYS A 54 8.33 15.48 -20.26
C LYS A 54 7.36 16.48 -19.62
N SER A 55 6.07 16.14 -19.54
CA SER A 55 5.05 16.97 -18.88
C SER A 55 5.30 17.11 -17.38
N TYR A 56 5.52 16.00 -16.66
CA TYR A 56 5.85 16.05 -15.23
C TYR A 56 7.21 16.71 -14.98
N GLN A 57 8.23 16.44 -15.81
CA GLN A 57 9.53 17.13 -15.76
C GLN A 57 9.41 18.66 -15.90
N ASN A 58 8.36 19.12 -16.54
CA ASN A 58 8.09 20.55 -16.75
C ASN A 58 7.17 21.14 -15.68
N SER A 59 6.57 20.33 -14.79
CA SER A 59 5.66 20.79 -13.73
C SER A 59 6.40 21.63 -12.70
N LEU A 60 5.66 22.52 -12.04
CA LEU A 60 6.17 23.34 -10.95
C LEU A 60 6.65 22.47 -9.79
N GLU A 61 5.93 21.40 -9.43
CA GLU A 61 6.38 20.50 -8.35
C GLU A 61 7.69 19.79 -8.69
N PHE A 62 7.90 19.38 -9.94
CA PHE A 62 9.13 18.70 -10.33
C PHE A 62 10.35 19.61 -10.22
N LYS A 63 10.19 20.87 -10.64
CA LYS A 63 11.23 21.90 -10.54
C LYS A 63 11.47 22.31 -9.09
N ALA A 64 10.41 22.53 -8.32
CA ALA A 64 10.47 22.88 -6.91
C ALA A 64 11.11 21.77 -6.06
N ALA A 65 10.87 20.50 -6.41
CA ALA A 65 11.46 19.36 -5.70
C ALA A 65 12.94 19.07 -6.07
N GLY A 66 13.59 19.91 -6.88
CA GLY A 66 15.02 19.76 -7.23
C GLY A 66 15.35 18.49 -8.02
N LYS A 67 14.35 17.83 -8.63
CA LYS A 67 14.52 16.57 -9.35
C LYS A 67 15.26 16.81 -10.67
N LYS A 68 16.35 16.08 -10.92
CA LYS A 68 17.13 16.19 -12.17
C LYS A 68 16.49 15.37 -13.29
N LYS A 69 16.64 15.82 -14.55
CA LYS A 69 16.34 15.01 -15.75
C LYS A 69 17.26 13.79 -15.75
N GLY A 70 16.73 12.62 -15.42
CA GLY A 70 17.52 11.38 -15.28
C GLY A 70 16.66 10.21 -14.79
N LYS A 71 17.30 9.09 -14.39
CA LYS A 71 16.64 7.92 -13.79
C LYS A 71 15.67 8.41 -12.71
N VAL A 72 14.39 8.13 -12.89
CA VAL A 72 13.39 8.34 -11.84
C VAL A 72 13.89 7.61 -10.61
N ASN A 73 13.94 8.29 -9.47
CA ASN A 73 14.02 7.59 -8.21
C ASN A 73 12.67 6.87 -8.05
N GLN A 74 12.61 5.63 -8.54
CA GLN A 74 11.42 4.79 -8.60
C GLN A 74 11.23 3.97 -7.32
N THR A 75 12.05 4.21 -6.31
CA THR A 75 11.65 3.93 -4.94
C THR A 75 10.35 4.69 -4.75
N LEU A 76 9.26 3.96 -4.54
CA LEU A 76 7.99 4.57 -4.14
C LEU A 76 8.36 5.58 -3.05
N SER A 77 8.16 6.88 -3.31
CA SER A 77 8.58 7.88 -2.35
C SER A 77 7.92 7.53 -1.03
N GLY A 78 8.62 7.68 0.10
CA GLY A 78 8.06 7.34 1.42
C GLY A 78 6.64 7.87 1.57
N ASP A 79 6.40 9.10 1.12
CA ASP A 79 5.10 9.78 1.06
C ASP A 79 4.02 8.99 0.30
N MET A 80 4.36 8.37 -0.84
CA MET A 80 3.40 7.58 -1.62
C MET A 80 3.03 6.29 -0.89
N LEU A 81 3.98 5.64 -0.22
CA LEU A 81 3.70 4.45 0.58
C LEU A 81 2.90 4.75 1.84
N VAL A 82 3.11 5.94 2.41
CA VAL A 82 2.42 6.44 3.60
C VAL A 82 0.96 6.78 3.28
N GLU A 83 0.66 7.37 2.12
CA GLU A 83 -0.71 7.70 1.71
C GLU A 83 -1.56 6.50 1.24
N MET A 84 -0.97 5.30 1.13
CA MET A 84 -1.72 4.09 0.87
C MET A 84 -2.57 3.73 2.09
N ASP A 85 -3.86 3.48 1.89
CA ASP A 85 -4.83 3.32 2.96
C ASP A 85 -5.87 2.22 2.68
N VAL A 86 -6.63 1.85 3.71
CA VAL A 86 -7.81 1.00 3.63
C VAL A 86 -8.98 1.84 3.12
N LEU A 87 -9.50 1.47 1.95
CA LEU A 87 -10.58 2.23 1.30
C LEU A 87 -11.96 1.77 1.75
N LYS A 88 -12.11 0.46 2.00
CA LYS A 88 -13.38 -0.14 2.42
C LYS A 88 -13.16 -1.50 3.05
N ILE A 89 -13.84 -1.75 4.16
CA ILE A 89 -14.00 -3.08 4.74
C ILE A 89 -15.47 -3.49 4.57
N SER A 90 -15.71 -4.71 4.08
CA SER A 90 -17.05 -5.28 3.96
C SER A 90 -17.15 -6.63 4.69
N LYS A 91 -18.28 -7.31 4.54
CA LYS A 91 -18.50 -8.62 5.14
C LYS A 91 -17.46 -9.66 4.67
N ASP A 92 -17.08 -9.63 3.41
CA ASP A 92 -16.30 -10.68 2.73
C ASP A 92 -15.15 -10.13 1.87
N GLU A 93 -14.87 -8.82 1.94
CA GLU A 93 -13.86 -8.16 1.13
C GLU A 93 -13.17 -7.03 1.90
N ILE A 94 -11.87 -6.86 1.65
CA ILE A 94 -11.11 -5.66 2.01
C ILE A 94 -10.65 -5.00 0.72
N SER A 95 -10.93 -3.70 0.58
CA SER A 95 -10.42 -2.83 -0.48
C SER A 95 -9.34 -1.90 0.09
N TYR A 96 -8.19 -1.84 -0.57
CA TYR A 96 -7.05 -1.01 -0.17
C TYR A 96 -6.39 -0.36 -1.38
N GLY A 97 -5.63 0.71 -1.15
CA GLY A 97 -4.88 1.42 -2.19
C GLY A 97 -4.93 2.93 -1.97
N PHE A 98 -5.20 3.67 -3.05
CA PHE A 98 -5.26 5.13 -3.03
C PHE A 98 -6.68 5.60 -3.34
N SER A 99 -7.16 6.54 -2.54
CA SER A 99 -8.40 7.24 -2.84
C SER A 99 -8.22 8.11 -4.08
N THR A 100 -9.28 8.30 -4.87
CA THR A 100 -9.22 9.07 -6.13
C THR A 100 -8.99 10.56 -5.94
N ASP A 101 -9.20 11.06 -4.73
CA ASP A 101 -8.95 12.43 -4.29
C ASP A 101 -7.53 12.65 -3.70
N SER A 102 -6.75 11.58 -3.47
CA SER A 102 -5.37 11.70 -3.00
C SER A 102 -4.46 12.29 -4.09
N GLU A 103 -3.56 13.18 -3.69
CA GLU A 103 -2.51 13.74 -4.57
C GLU A 103 -1.57 12.66 -5.13
N GLN A 104 -1.48 11.49 -4.47
CA GLN A 104 -0.65 10.37 -4.90
C GLN A 104 -1.38 9.43 -5.86
N TYR A 105 -2.70 9.55 -6.03
CA TYR A 105 -3.49 8.66 -6.89
C TYR A 105 -2.88 8.54 -8.29
N GLY A 106 -2.61 9.68 -8.94
CA GLY A 106 -2.05 9.69 -10.30
C GLY A 106 -0.63 9.11 -10.38
N LYS A 107 0.17 9.25 -9.32
CA LYS A 107 1.50 8.63 -9.25
C LYS A 107 1.40 7.12 -9.04
N ALA A 108 0.51 6.68 -8.16
CA ALA A 108 0.25 5.27 -7.91
C ALA A 108 -0.27 4.58 -9.18
N GLU A 109 -1.31 5.14 -9.81
CA GLU A 109 -1.87 4.65 -11.08
C GLU A 109 -0.80 4.61 -12.18
N GLY A 110 0.01 5.66 -12.31
CA GLY A 110 1.09 5.73 -13.28
C GLY A 110 2.16 4.65 -13.09
N ASN A 111 2.49 4.30 -11.85
CA ASN A 111 3.40 3.20 -11.54
C ASN A 111 2.75 1.84 -11.84
N ILE A 112 1.50 1.63 -11.41
CA ILE A 112 0.78 0.37 -11.62
C ILE A 112 0.61 0.07 -13.12
N LEU A 113 0.23 1.07 -13.91
CA LEU A 113 -0.05 0.91 -15.34
C LEU A 113 1.20 1.12 -16.23
N GLY A 114 2.26 1.73 -15.71
CA GLY A 114 3.42 2.14 -16.50
C GLY A 114 3.12 3.25 -17.52
N THR A 115 2.08 4.06 -17.29
CA THR A 115 1.63 5.14 -18.19
C THR A 115 2.39 6.44 -17.94
N TYR A 116 2.64 6.79 -16.67
CA TYR A 116 3.31 8.03 -16.24
C TYR A 116 2.74 9.31 -16.89
N GLY A 117 1.45 9.35 -17.23
CA GLY A 117 0.82 10.48 -17.94
C GLY A 117 0.85 10.38 -19.48
N LYS A 118 1.21 9.22 -20.04
CA LYS A 118 1.04 8.89 -21.47
C LYS A 118 -0.26 8.12 -21.69
N GLN A 119 -0.88 8.31 -22.87
CA GLN A 119 -2.08 7.55 -23.28
C GLN A 119 -1.83 6.05 -23.41
N LYS A 120 -0.62 5.63 -23.82
CA LYS A 120 -0.25 4.22 -23.97
C LYS A 120 0.62 3.76 -22.80
N ALA A 121 0.16 2.71 -22.12
CA ALA A 121 0.89 2.00 -21.08
C ALA A 121 2.18 1.36 -21.63
N ASN A 122 3.24 1.36 -20.84
CA ASN A 122 4.44 0.58 -21.11
C ASN A 122 4.54 -0.55 -20.07
N SER A 123 4.20 -1.77 -20.49
CA SER A 123 4.22 -2.96 -19.63
C SER A 123 5.60 -3.25 -19.04
N LYS A 124 6.70 -2.88 -19.73
CA LYS A 124 8.07 -3.03 -19.20
C LYS A 124 8.38 -2.08 -18.04
N LYS A 125 7.52 -1.10 -17.79
CA LYS A 125 7.66 -0.12 -16.70
C LYS A 125 6.54 -0.21 -15.67
N ALA A 126 5.54 -1.06 -15.90
CA ALA A 126 4.46 -1.28 -14.97
C ALA A 126 4.98 -1.97 -13.69
N ARG A 127 4.54 -1.48 -12.54
CA ARG A 127 4.92 -1.96 -11.21
C ARG A 127 3.67 -1.98 -10.34
N ASP A 128 2.96 -3.11 -10.38
CA ASP A 128 1.75 -3.30 -9.59
C ASP A 128 2.12 -3.64 -8.13
N PHE A 129 2.55 -2.64 -7.37
CA PHE A 129 2.96 -2.76 -5.98
C PHE A 129 1.82 -3.05 -5.01
N LEU A 130 0.57 -2.84 -5.44
CA LEU A 130 -0.60 -3.22 -4.65
C LEU A 130 -0.94 -4.69 -4.78
N TYR A 131 -0.48 -5.38 -5.84
CA TYR A 131 -0.82 -6.78 -6.01
C TYR A 131 -0.18 -7.66 -4.93
N LEU A 132 -0.99 -8.56 -4.36
CA LEU A 132 -0.55 -9.64 -3.47
C LEU A 132 -0.81 -10.97 -4.15
N THR A 133 0.19 -11.84 -4.09
CA THR A 133 0.06 -13.25 -4.48
C THR A 133 -0.76 -14.00 -3.43
N ASN A 134 -1.27 -15.17 -3.81
CA ASN A 134 -2.01 -16.03 -2.88
C ASN A 134 -1.16 -16.47 -1.69
N ASP A 135 0.16 -16.62 -1.88
CA ASP A 135 1.08 -17.04 -0.82
C ASP A 135 1.28 -15.92 0.21
N GLU A 136 1.41 -14.68 -0.26
CA GLU A 136 1.48 -13.50 0.61
C GLU A 136 0.18 -13.33 1.40
N ILE A 137 -0.98 -13.46 0.74
CA ILE A 137 -2.28 -13.41 1.42
C ILE A 137 -2.39 -14.51 2.48
N ARG A 138 -2.00 -15.75 2.16
CA ARG A 138 -2.01 -16.87 3.12
C ARG A 138 -1.07 -16.62 4.29
N SER A 139 0.11 -16.06 4.04
CA SER A 139 1.09 -15.72 5.08
C SER A 139 0.60 -14.63 6.03
N ILE A 140 -0.19 -13.68 5.54
CA ILE A 140 -0.82 -12.66 6.42
C ILE A 140 -1.96 -13.32 7.21
N LEU A 141 -2.82 -14.07 6.53
CA LEU A 141 -3.98 -14.70 7.18
C LEU A 141 -3.60 -15.81 8.17
N SER A 142 -2.39 -16.39 8.11
CA SER A 142 -1.93 -17.34 9.12
C SER A 142 -1.75 -16.72 10.51
N ASN A 143 -1.60 -15.39 10.58
CA ASN A 143 -1.59 -14.67 11.86
C ASN A 143 -2.99 -14.50 12.45
N TYR A 144 -4.05 -14.83 11.69
CA TYR A 144 -5.45 -14.72 12.15
C TYR A 144 -6.18 -16.05 11.94
N PRO A 145 -5.77 -17.15 12.59
CA PRO A 145 -6.35 -18.45 12.35
C PRO A 145 -7.85 -18.50 12.74
N LEU A 146 -8.70 -19.02 11.86
CA LEU A 146 -10.14 -19.20 12.15
C LEU A 146 -10.48 -20.51 12.87
N ARG A 147 -9.53 -21.44 12.94
CA ARG A 147 -9.70 -22.79 13.47
C ARG A 147 -8.43 -23.22 14.20
N GLY A 148 -8.58 -24.05 15.23
CA GLY A 148 -7.51 -24.48 16.13
C GLY A 148 -7.89 -24.21 17.57
N GLU A 149 -7.24 -24.92 18.50
CA GLU A 149 -7.50 -24.82 19.94
C GLU A 149 -7.19 -23.40 20.45
N ASP A 150 -6.07 -22.82 20.01
CA ASP A 150 -5.63 -21.49 20.40
C ASP A 150 -6.07 -20.37 19.45
N ALA A 151 -6.86 -20.70 18.43
CA ALA A 151 -7.14 -19.78 17.32
C ALA A 151 -7.88 -18.51 17.73
N LYS A 152 -8.67 -18.55 18.80
CA LYS A 152 -9.32 -17.36 19.35
C LYS A 152 -8.30 -16.48 20.07
N THR A 153 -7.53 -17.06 20.98
CA THR A 153 -6.51 -16.34 21.76
C THR A 153 -5.48 -15.68 20.85
N THR A 154 -4.93 -16.41 19.88
CA THR A 154 -3.95 -15.86 18.93
C THR A 154 -4.52 -14.70 18.11
N ARG A 155 -5.79 -14.79 17.68
CA ARG A 155 -6.45 -13.68 16.98
C ARG A 155 -6.60 -12.46 17.87
N GLU A 156 -7.09 -12.65 19.09
CA GLU A 156 -7.27 -11.55 20.05
C GLU A 156 -5.93 -10.87 20.37
N GLU A 157 -4.88 -11.62 20.63
CA GLU A 157 -3.53 -11.09 20.89
C GLU A 157 -2.98 -10.29 19.70
N ASN A 158 -3.09 -10.83 18.48
CA ASN A 158 -2.61 -10.15 17.28
C ASN A 158 -3.42 -8.89 16.98
N VAL A 159 -4.74 -8.94 17.13
CA VAL A 159 -5.62 -7.76 16.96
C VAL A 159 -5.26 -6.68 17.98
N GLN A 160 -5.14 -7.01 19.26
CA GLN A 160 -4.77 -6.04 20.30
C GLN A 160 -3.41 -5.41 20.02
N SER A 161 -2.41 -6.22 19.65
CA SER A 161 -1.08 -5.73 19.28
C SER A 161 -1.13 -4.73 18.13
N ARG A 162 -1.90 -5.01 17.07
CA ARG A 162 -2.04 -4.09 15.93
C ARG A 162 -2.78 -2.82 16.31
N LEU A 163 -3.90 -2.92 17.03
CA LEU A 163 -4.68 -1.74 17.40
C LEU A 163 -3.88 -0.80 18.31
N SER A 164 -3.16 -1.34 19.30
CA SER A 164 -2.27 -0.53 20.15
C SER A 164 -1.16 0.14 19.35
N ALA A 165 -0.60 -0.51 18.32
CA ALA A 165 0.41 0.09 17.45
C ALA A 165 -0.17 1.26 16.61
N ILE A 166 -1.39 1.10 16.09
CA ILE A 166 -2.10 2.15 15.35
C ILE A 166 -2.40 3.35 16.26
N GLU A 167 -2.89 3.09 17.46
CA GLU A 167 -3.18 4.13 18.45
C GLU A 167 -1.91 4.89 18.86
N GLY A 168 -0.82 4.18 19.17
CA GLY A 168 0.45 4.81 19.52
C GLY A 168 1.01 5.68 18.38
N LEU A 169 0.87 5.25 17.12
CA LEU A 169 1.26 6.06 15.96
C LEU A 169 0.39 7.31 15.84
N ARG A 170 -0.93 7.16 16.03
CA ARG A 170 -1.87 8.28 16.02
C ARG A 170 -1.53 9.30 17.11
N GLU A 171 -1.27 8.86 18.34
CA GLU A 171 -0.84 9.73 19.43
C GLU A 171 0.48 10.45 19.11
N PHE A 172 1.45 9.75 18.53
CA PHE A 172 2.72 10.37 18.14
C PHE A 172 2.54 11.47 17.09
N LEU A 173 1.71 11.23 16.08
CA LEU A 173 1.48 12.16 14.97
C LEU A 173 0.60 13.36 15.37
N PHE A 174 -0.42 13.14 16.20
CA PHE A 174 -1.42 14.17 16.51
C PHE A 174 -1.29 14.76 17.92
N GLY A 175 -0.69 14.05 18.87
CA GLY A 175 -0.51 14.49 20.26
C GLY A 175 0.53 15.60 20.45
N LYS A 176 1.45 15.80 19.51
CA LYS A 176 2.43 16.90 19.57
C LYS A 176 1.82 18.29 19.36
N LYS A 177 0.58 18.41 18.86
CA LYS A 177 -0.06 19.71 18.57
C LYS A 177 -0.66 20.42 19.79
N GLN A 178 -0.68 19.82 20.99
CA GLN A 178 -1.36 20.41 22.17
C GLN A 178 -0.42 20.94 23.28
N LYS A 179 0.90 20.98 23.06
CA LYS A 179 1.87 21.46 24.08
C LYS A 179 2.69 22.69 23.65
N SER A 180 2.14 23.56 22.79
CA SER A 180 2.75 24.86 22.43
C SER A 180 1.86 26.02 22.83
#